data_AF-A0A6M5YSJ5-F1
#
_entry.id   AF-A0A6M5YSJ5-F1
#
_cell.length_a   1.000
_cell.length_b   1.000
_cell.length_c   1.000
_cell.angle_alpha   90.00
_cell.angle_beta   90.00
_cell.angle_gamma   90.00
#
_symmetry.space_group_name_H-M   'P 1'
#
loop_
_entity.id
_entity.type
_entity.pdbx_description
1 polymer ?
#
loop_
_entity_poly.entity_id
_entity_poly.type
_entity_poly.pdbx_seq_one_letter_code
_entity_poly.pdbx_strand_id
1 'polypeptide(L)'
;MMVDLAFRDLPGVSVDLSDLDDGVFTPPVAFDDLHADHGEVWHVVSDEFVAGGRNGQSWVHTKWECGADLWAAGRFIVLHPEDRAPEKADLPPACKLVEAAGHVPTADIRTRIFQGGTAHPDVPPAVEAYIRRYALFSGTPSPRETRVRLTDLRLKFVFDERNEKARGFAERFRRYESDAPTHVLAIGGDGTMLQAIRDHWRLRLPFIGLNAGTLGFLMNESLPTALGGSELVLYRMPMLRVDTEAPDGKWSRALACGDAWVERESGQAAWLRVGIDGRTQVSKVVGDGLLVATPAGGSSYARAMGATPVPLTAPVLTLTGSNVFLPRFWRPVALPETAAVTLTSLNHRDEPGTNPKRPLRGFVDGRATGAVRSMSIRVSSVAAVELAFTPEFDLSSRLLRSMFPPEGM
;
A
#
# COMPACT_ATOMS: atom_id res chain seq x y z
N MET A 1 -0.33 7.36 -4.30
CA MET A 1 -1.70 7.33 -4.86
C MET A 1 -2.00 8.55 -5.73
N MET A 2 -2.17 9.77 -5.20
CA MET A 2 -2.48 10.93 -6.06
C MET A 2 -1.41 11.23 -7.11
N VAL A 3 -0.13 11.05 -6.77
CA VAL A 3 0.99 11.18 -7.72
C VAL A 3 0.85 10.19 -8.87
N ASP A 4 0.62 8.89 -8.59
CA ASP A 4 0.37 7.90 -9.65
C ASP A 4 -0.84 8.31 -10.51
N LEU A 5 -1.94 8.75 -9.89
CA LEU A 5 -3.14 9.17 -10.62
C LEU A 5 -2.92 10.40 -11.51
N ALA A 6 -2.06 11.33 -11.10
CA ALA A 6 -1.76 12.54 -11.84
C ALA A 6 -0.86 12.28 -13.05
N PHE A 7 0.09 11.35 -12.94
CA PHE A 7 1.16 11.19 -13.92
C PHE A 7 1.09 9.90 -14.75
N ARG A 8 0.25 8.91 -14.37
CA ARG A 8 0.21 7.58 -15.02
C ARG A 8 -0.10 7.60 -16.52
N ASP A 9 -0.82 8.61 -17.00
CA ASP A 9 -1.29 8.70 -18.38
C ASP A 9 -0.32 9.52 -19.28
N LEU A 10 0.78 10.02 -18.72
CA LEU A 10 1.77 10.79 -19.47
C LEU A 10 2.81 9.87 -20.14
N PRO A 11 3.00 9.97 -21.47
CA PRO A 11 3.99 9.19 -22.18
C PRO A 11 5.41 9.44 -21.67
N GLY A 12 6.17 8.37 -21.43
CA GLY A 12 7.57 8.47 -20.99
C GLY A 12 7.75 8.90 -19.52
N VAL A 13 6.67 8.98 -18.73
CA VAL A 13 6.73 9.32 -17.30
C VAL A 13 6.58 8.06 -16.46
N SER A 14 7.45 7.91 -15.46
CA SER A 14 7.36 6.88 -14.43
C SER A 14 7.33 7.51 -13.05
N VAL A 15 6.56 6.93 -12.13
CA VAL A 15 6.46 7.39 -10.74
C VAL A 15 7.23 6.44 -9.83
N ASP A 16 8.35 6.92 -9.30
CA ASP A 16 9.05 6.28 -8.19
C ASP A 16 8.59 6.89 -6.85
N LEU A 17 8.32 6.02 -5.88
CA LEU A 17 7.90 6.39 -4.53
C LEU A 17 8.80 5.70 -3.48
N SER A 18 9.98 5.24 -3.88
CA SER A 18 10.96 4.52 -3.06
C SER A 18 11.29 5.28 -1.77
N ASP A 19 11.81 6.51 -1.87
CA ASP A 19 12.13 7.37 -0.73
C ASP A 19 10.96 7.50 0.27
N LEU A 20 9.74 7.73 -0.24
CA LEU A 20 8.53 7.86 0.59
C LEU A 20 8.17 6.57 1.33
N ASP A 21 8.35 5.42 0.69
CA ASP A 21 8.08 4.11 1.28
C ASP A 21 9.22 3.64 2.21
N ASP A 22 10.45 4.02 1.89
CA ASP A 22 11.65 3.80 2.69
C ASP A 22 11.68 4.71 3.92
N GLY A 23 10.96 5.84 3.89
CA GLY A 23 11.00 6.83 4.95
C GLY A 23 12.38 7.48 5.06
N VAL A 24 13.06 7.60 3.92
CA VAL A 24 14.39 8.20 3.80
C VAL A 24 14.33 9.37 2.83
N PHE A 25 15.21 10.33 3.03
CA PHE A 25 15.49 11.39 2.08
C PHE A 25 16.80 11.08 1.37
N THR A 26 16.76 10.83 0.06
CA THR A 26 17.99 10.65 -0.72
C THR A 26 18.62 12.00 -1.02
N PRO A 27 19.87 12.27 -0.57
CA PRO A 27 20.50 13.56 -0.79
C PRO A 27 20.70 13.87 -2.29
N PRO A 28 20.71 15.15 -2.71
CA PRO A 28 20.77 15.53 -4.13
C PRO A 28 21.93 14.89 -4.90
N VAL A 29 23.11 14.82 -4.30
CA VAL A 29 24.29 14.21 -4.92
C VAL A 29 24.08 12.72 -5.18
N ALA A 30 23.54 11.99 -4.19
CA ALA A 30 23.24 10.57 -4.34
C ALA A 30 22.12 10.33 -5.37
N PHE A 31 21.16 11.26 -5.48
CA PHE A 31 20.08 11.19 -6.45
C PHE A 31 20.57 11.45 -7.88
N ASP A 32 21.47 12.43 -8.06
CA ASP A 32 22.18 12.67 -9.32
C ASP A 32 22.98 11.42 -9.74
N ASP A 33 23.69 10.78 -8.82
CA ASP A 33 24.43 9.54 -9.10
C ASP A 33 23.50 8.37 -9.45
N LEU A 34 22.39 8.22 -8.73
CA LEU A 34 21.41 7.15 -8.95
C LEU A 34 20.74 7.26 -10.33
N HIS A 35 20.55 8.48 -10.82
CA HIS A 35 19.86 8.76 -12.08
C HIS A 35 20.78 9.30 -13.18
N ALA A 36 22.09 9.21 -13.01
CA ALA A 36 23.07 9.73 -13.97
C ALA A 36 22.86 9.17 -15.39
N ASP A 37 22.48 7.90 -15.50
CA ASP A 37 22.19 7.23 -16.78
C ASP A 37 20.86 7.68 -17.43
N HIS A 38 19.99 8.36 -16.67
CA HIS A 38 18.67 8.81 -17.11
C HIS A 38 18.61 10.32 -17.44
N GLY A 39 19.50 11.12 -16.85
CA GLY A 39 19.60 12.55 -17.12
C GLY A 39 19.84 13.38 -15.86
N GLU A 40 19.53 14.67 -15.95
CA GLU A 40 19.65 15.59 -14.81
C GLU A 40 18.43 15.53 -13.90
N VAL A 41 18.67 15.63 -12.60
CA VAL A 41 17.61 15.71 -11.59
C VAL A 41 17.20 17.17 -11.39
N TRP A 42 15.89 17.43 -11.45
CA TRP A 42 15.30 18.73 -11.21
C TRP A 42 14.14 18.62 -10.22
N HIS A 43 14.16 19.45 -9.17
CA HIS A 43 13.07 19.57 -8.21
C HIS A 43 12.03 20.56 -8.73
N VAL A 44 10.84 20.08 -9.07
CA VAL A 44 9.75 20.90 -9.55
C VAL A 44 8.92 21.40 -8.38
N VAL A 45 8.82 22.72 -8.22
CA VAL A 45 8.07 23.38 -7.13
C VAL A 45 7.24 24.54 -7.65
N SER A 46 6.15 24.85 -6.94
CA SER A 46 5.37 26.09 -7.15
C SER A 46 6.10 27.30 -6.54
N ASP A 47 5.87 28.50 -7.07
CA ASP A 47 6.40 29.78 -6.57
C ASP A 47 6.22 29.97 -5.06
N GLU A 48 5.08 29.51 -4.52
CA GLU A 48 4.79 29.55 -3.07
C GLU A 48 5.83 28.80 -2.20
N PHE A 49 6.54 27.82 -2.76
CA PHE A 49 7.52 27.02 -2.02
C PHE A 49 8.86 27.73 -1.85
N VAL A 50 9.16 28.70 -2.74
CA VAL A 50 10.41 29.45 -2.75
C VAL A 50 10.28 30.83 -2.12
N ALA A 51 9.06 31.37 -2.00
CA ALA A 51 8.79 32.68 -1.38
C ALA A 51 9.47 32.85 -0.01
N GLY A 52 10.17 33.97 0.21
CA GLY A 52 10.97 34.21 1.42
C GLY A 52 12.32 33.48 1.45
N GLY A 53 12.74 32.89 0.34
CA GLY A 53 14.01 32.18 0.17
C GLY A 53 15.24 33.01 0.53
N ARG A 54 15.23 34.34 0.30
CA ARG A 54 16.38 35.21 0.62
C ARG A 54 16.77 35.21 2.10
N ASN A 55 15.81 34.92 2.97
CA ASN A 55 15.97 34.90 4.42
C ASN A 55 15.99 33.47 4.99
N GLY A 56 16.04 32.45 4.13
CA GLY A 56 15.93 31.06 4.54
C GLY A 56 14.57 30.70 5.15
N GLN A 57 13.50 31.46 4.83
CA GLN A 57 12.16 31.27 5.40
C GLN A 57 11.17 30.60 4.46
N SER A 58 11.61 30.20 3.26
CA SER A 58 10.75 29.52 2.30
C SER A 58 10.23 28.19 2.81
N TRP A 59 9.20 27.65 2.16
CA TRP A 59 8.68 26.32 2.49
C TRP A 59 9.75 25.23 2.33
N VAL A 60 10.59 25.31 1.29
CA VAL A 60 11.70 24.37 1.10
C VAL A 60 12.62 24.35 2.33
N HIS A 61 13.15 25.51 2.72
CA HIS A 61 14.00 25.65 3.92
C HIS A 61 13.37 25.14 5.22
N THR A 62 12.09 25.46 5.47
CA THR A 62 11.49 25.30 6.80
C THR A 62 10.70 24.00 6.97
N LYS A 63 10.32 23.35 5.86
CA LYS A 63 9.42 22.18 5.89
C LYS A 63 9.99 20.93 5.25
N TRP A 64 10.98 21.06 4.36
CA TRP A 64 11.59 19.88 3.74
C TRP A 64 12.75 19.39 4.57
N GLU A 65 12.91 18.08 4.64
CA GLU A 65 14.08 17.44 5.24
C GLU A 65 15.33 17.87 4.46
N CYS A 66 16.39 18.27 5.17
CA CYS A 66 17.60 18.83 4.57
C CYS A 66 17.37 20.01 3.60
N GLY A 67 16.30 20.80 3.82
CA GLY A 67 15.88 21.84 2.89
C GLY A 67 16.94 22.90 2.55
N ALA A 68 17.81 23.26 3.50
CA ALA A 68 18.90 24.21 3.25
C ALA A 68 20.00 23.63 2.33
N ASP A 69 20.38 22.37 2.54
CA ASP A 69 21.37 21.68 1.71
C ASP A 69 20.83 21.46 0.30
N LEU A 70 19.56 21.04 0.21
CA LEU A 70 18.83 20.90 -1.04
C LEU A 70 18.74 22.22 -1.80
N TRP A 71 18.44 23.32 -1.11
CA TRP A 71 18.41 24.65 -1.70
C TRP A 71 19.77 25.06 -2.29
N ALA A 72 20.86 24.76 -1.58
CA ALA A 72 22.20 25.15 -1.98
C ALA A 72 22.76 24.30 -3.14
N ALA A 73 22.49 23.00 -3.16
CA ALA A 73 23.10 22.04 -4.09
C ALA A 73 22.16 21.55 -5.20
N GLY A 74 20.84 21.61 -4.99
CA GLY A 74 19.85 21.10 -5.93
C GLY A 74 19.56 22.04 -7.11
N ARG A 75 18.96 21.48 -8.16
CA ARG A 75 18.44 22.23 -9.32
C ARG A 75 16.91 22.30 -9.24
N PHE A 76 16.33 23.46 -9.48
CA PHE A 76 14.89 23.68 -9.33
C PHE A 76 14.21 24.14 -10.62
N ILE A 77 13.02 23.61 -10.88
CA ILE A 77 12.06 24.22 -11.81
C ILE A 77 11.01 24.90 -10.95
N VAL A 78 10.89 26.21 -11.06
CA VAL A 78 9.89 26.99 -10.30
C VAL A 78 8.74 27.35 -11.23
N LEU A 79 7.59 26.74 -10.98
CA LEU A 79 6.33 26.99 -11.66
C LEU A 79 5.70 28.26 -11.09
N HIS A 80 5.28 29.19 -11.96
CA HIS A 80 4.59 30.40 -11.54
C HIS A 80 3.46 30.76 -12.52
N PRO A 81 2.44 31.50 -12.07
CA PRO A 81 1.38 31.97 -12.97
C PRO A 81 1.91 33.10 -13.89
N GLU A 82 1.23 33.31 -15.02
CA GLU A 82 1.62 34.27 -16.07
C GLU A 82 1.74 35.71 -15.56
N ASP A 83 0.89 36.08 -14.60
CA ASP A 83 0.75 37.45 -14.09
C ASP A 83 1.55 37.72 -12.80
N ARG A 84 2.16 36.69 -12.20
CA ARG A 84 2.87 36.81 -10.91
C ARG A 84 4.15 35.99 -10.89
N ALA A 85 5.21 36.56 -11.44
CA ALA A 85 6.56 36.00 -11.33
C ALA A 85 7.11 36.09 -9.89
N PRO A 86 7.86 35.09 -9.42
CA PRO A 86 8.49 35.11 -8.09
C PRO A 86 9.60 36.18 -8.01
N GLU A 87 9.81 36.73 -6.82
CA GLU A 87 10.90 37.68 -6.59
C GLU A 87 12.27 37.00 -6.77
N LYS A 88 13.12 37.56 -7.63
CA LYS A 88 14.43 36.97 -7.97
C LYS A 88 15.31 36.67 -6.75
N ALA A 89 15.22 37.50 -5.70
CA ALA A 89 16.00 37.32 -4.49
C ALA A 89 15.55 36.10 -3.66
N ASP A 90 14.32 35.61 -3.85
CA ASP A 90 13.80 34.42 -3.18
C ASP A 90 14.03 33.12 -3.96
N LEU A 91 14.74 33.17 -5.08
CA LEU A 91 14.96 31.98 -5.91
C LEU A 91 16.16 31.14 -5.46
N PRO A 92 16.13 29.81 -5.67
CA PRO A 92 17.30 28.95 -5.48
C PRO A 92 18.45 29.35 -6.41
N PRO A 93 19.72 29.08 -6.03
CA PRO A 93 20.91 29.44 -6.83
C PRO A 93 20.91 28.82 -8.23
N ALA A 94 20.45 27.58 -8.36
CA ALA A 94 20.29 26.89 -9.63
C ALA A 94 18.80 26.63 -9.91
N CYS A 95 18.15 27.55 -10.62
CA CYS A 95 16.74 27.39 -10.98
C CYS A 95 16.43 27.81 -12.42
N LYS A 96 15.34 27.23 -12.96
CA LYS A 96 14.67 27.65 -14.19
C LYS A 96 13.25 28.07 -13.82
N LEU A 97 12.82 29.22 -14.32
CA LEU A 97 11.43 29.65 -14.19
C LEU A 97 10.64 29.08 -15.36
N VAL A 98 9.49 28.50 -15.06
CA VAL A 98 8.55 28.01 -16.07
C VAL A 98 7.20 28.65 -15.79
N GLU A 99 6.76 29.46 -16.74
CA GLU A 99 5.42 30.01 -16.76
C GLU A 99 4.43 28.88 -17.08
N ALA A 100 3.43 28.73 -16.22
CA ALA A 100 2.43 27.69 -16.35
C ALA A 100 1.04 28.32 -16.40
N ALA A 101 0.46 28.38 -17.60
CA ALA A 101 -0.91 28.83 -17.83
C ALA A 101 -1.89 28.05 -16.94
N GLY A 102 -2.73 28.75 -16.18
CA GLY A 102 -3.68 28.14 -15.25
C GLY A 102 -3.06 27.61 -13.95
N HIS A 103 -1.77 27.84 -13.68
CA HIS A 103 -1.16 27.45 -12.40
C HIS A 103 -1.89 28.07 -11.21
N VAL A 104 -2.33 27.21 -10.30
CA VAL A 104 -2.93 27.62 -9.03
C VAL A 104 -2.13 27.03 -7.88
N PRO A 105 -1.69 27.87 -6.91
CA PRO A 105 -1.00 27.41 -5.73
C PRO A 105 -1.74 26.27 -5.03
N THR A 106 -0.99 25.29 -4.54
CA THR A 106 -1.55 24.12 -3.86
C THR A 106 -2.32 24.53 -2.60
N ALA A 107 -1.87 25.58 -1.90
CA ALA A 107 -2.57 26.14 -0.75
C ALA A 107 -3.98 26.63 -1.11
N ASP A 108 -4.16 27.24 -2.29
CA ASP A 108 -5.45 27.75 -2.74
C ASP A 108 -6.40 26.60 -3.08
N ILE A 109 -5.90 25.55 -3.75
CA ILE A 109 -6.67 24.33 -4.03
C ILE A 109 -7.19 23.72 -2.72
N ARG A 110 -6.30 23.55 -1.73
CA ARG A 110 -6.65 23.00 -0.40
C ARG A 110 -7.66 23.89 0.33
N THR A 111 -7.49 25.21 0.27
CA THR A 111 -8.39 26.18 0.93
C THR A 111 -9.79 26.12 0.32
N ARG A 112 -9.91 26.05 -1.01
CA ARG A 112 -11.20 25.88 -1.69
C ARG A 112 -11.91 24.60 -1.26
N ILE A 113 -11.20 23.47 -1.23
CA ILE A 113 -11.76 22.19 -0.78
C ILE A 113 -12.20 22.27 0.69
N PHE A 114 -11.36 22.84 1.55
CA PHE A 114 -11.66 23.02 2.97
C PHE A 114 -12.93 23.87 3.20
N GLN A 115 -13.15 24.88 2.37
CA GLN A 115 -14.34 25.74 2.37
C GLN A 115 -15.59 25.09 1.72
N GLY A 116 -15.51 23.82 1.28
CA GLY A 116 -16.62 23.09 0.67
C GLY A 116 -16.77 23.29 -0.84
N GLY A 117 -15.79 23.92 -1.49
CA GLY A 117 -15.72 24.08 -2.94
C GLY A 117 -15.22 22.83 -3.68
N THR A 118 -15.15 22.91 -5.00
CA THR A 118 -14.55 21.86 -5.85
C THR A 118 -13.04 21.98 -5.87
N ALA A 119 -12.36 20.92 -6.33
CA ALA A 119 -10.96 21.09 -6.71
C ALA A 119 -10.87 22.09 -7.88
N HIS A 120 -9.70 22.72 -8.05
CA HIS A 120 -9.45 23.61 -9.20
C HIS A 120 -9.67 22.84 -10.51
N PRO A 121 -10.22 23.44 -11.59
CA PRO A 121 -10.42 22.77 -12.88
C PRO A 121 -9.18 22.07 -13.46
N ASP A 122 -7.98 22.55 -13.12
CA ASP A 122 -6.71 21.99 -13.60
C ASP A 122 -6.22 20.79 -12.78
N VAL A 123 -6.93 20.41 -11.70
CA VAL A 123 -6.64 19.15 -11.01
C VAL A 123 -7.12 18.00 -11.89
N PRO A 124 -6.27 17.01 -12.22
CA PRO A 124 -6.68 15.88 -13.04
C PRO A 124 -7.96 15.22 -12.48
N PRO A 125 -8.96 14.90 -13.32
CA PRO A 125 -10.25 14.38 -12.84
C PRO A 125 -10.13 13.15 -11.93
N ALA A 126 -9.16 12.27 -12.20
CA ALA A 126 -8.88 11.11 -11.36
C ALA A 126 -8.39 11.49 -9.95
N VAL A 127 -7.58 12.55 -9.83
CA VAL A 127 -7.11 13.09 -8.56
C VAL A 127 -8.24 13.79 -7.82
N GLU A 128 -9.05 14.61 -8.50
CA GLU A 128 -10.21 15.24 -7.89
C GLU A 128 -11.21 14.20 -7.37
N ALA A 129 -11.51 13.16 -8.15
CA ALA A 129 -12.37 12.07 -7.74
C ALA A 129 -11.84 11.36 -6.48
N TYR A 130 -10.52 11.16 -6.39
CA TYR A 130 -9.87 10.57 -5.22
C TYR A 130 -9.95 11.49 -3.99
N ILE A 131 -9.70 12.79 -4.14
CA ILE A 131 -9.84 13.80 -3.08
C ILE A 131 -11.26 13.79 -2.51
N ARG A 132 -12.28 13.86 -3.39
CA ARG A 132 -13.69 13.85 -2.98
C ARG A 132 -14.07 12.55 -2.29
N ARG A 133 -13.68 11.42 -2.87
CA ARG A 133 -14.00 10.08 -2.35
C ARG A 133 -13.54 9.87 -0.91
N TYR A 134 -12.36 10.38 -0.58
CA TYR A 134 -11.75 10.24 0.75
C TYR A 134 -11.78 11.51 1.59
N ALA A 135 -12.55 12.51 1.17
CA ALA A 135 -12.66 13.81 1.83
C ALA A 135 -11.29 14.41 2.19
N LEU A 136 -10.27 14.23 1.33
CA LEU A 136 -8.93 14.74 1.57
C LEU A 136 -8.94 16.26 1.59
N PHE A 137 -8.13 16.86 2.47
CA PHE A 137 -8.07 18.31 2.69
C PHE A 137 -9.37 18.95 3.18
N SER A 138 -10.39 18.15 3.50
CA SER A 138 -11.57 18.61 4.22
C SER A 138 -11.32 18.61 5.74
N GLY A 139 -12.21 19.26 6.50
CA GLY A 139 -12.24 19.16 7.96
C GLY A 139 -12.79 17.82 8.48
N THR A 140 -13.12 16.86 7.62
CA THR A 140 -13.70 15.57 8.01
C THR A 140 -12.68 14.43 7.92
N PRO A 141 -12.67 13.49 8.87
CA PRO A 141 -11.81 12.31 8.79
C PRO A 141 -12.10 11.51 7.52
N SER A 142 -11.04 11.04 6.85
CA SER A 142 -11.20 10.23 5.65
C SER A 142 -11.97 8.94 5.96
N PRO A 143 -13.05 8.65 5.23
CA PRO A 143 -13.80 7.43 5.44
C PRO A 143 -12.98 6.21 4.99
N ARG A 144 -13.12 5.08 5.70
CA ARG A 144 -12.51 3.79 5.32
C ARG A 144 -13.38 2.97 4.36
N GLU A 145 -14.65 3.37 4.21
CA GLU A 145 -15.57 2.83 3.23
C GLU A 145 -16.30 3.96 2.48
N THR A 146 -16.62 3.75 1.21
CA THR A 146 -17.30 4.75 0.38
C THR A 146 -18.17 4.09 -0.68
N ARG A 147 -19.29 4.72 -1.02
CA ARG A 147 -20.21 4.18 -2.03
C ARG A 147 -19.92 4.82 -3.38
N VAL A 148 -19.85 3.98 -4.41
CA VAL A 148 -19.62 4.42 -5.79
C VAL A 148 -20.65 3.79 -6.71
N ARG A 149 -21.07 4.53 -7.74
CA ARG A 149 -21.90 4.01 -8.82
C ARG A 149 -21.05 3.79 -10.07
N LEU A 150 -21.20 2.63 -10.70
CA LEU A 150 -20.41 2.21 -11.85
C LEU A 150 -20.92 2.83 -13.16
N THR A 151 -20.85 4.15 -13.30
CA THR A 151 -21.37 4.89 -14.47
C THR A 151 -20.57 4.67 -15.76
N ASP A 152 -19.27 4.41 -15.65
CA ASP A 152 -18.34 4.17 -16.78
C ASP A 152 -17.50 2.92 -16.51
N LEU A 153 -18.17 1.76 -16.53
CA LEU A 153 -17.56 0.49 -16.19
C LEU A 153 -16.69 -0.05 -17.33
N ARG A 154 -15.37 -0.08 -17.11
CA ARG A 154 -14.38 -0.71 -17.97
C ARG A 154 -13.51 -1.62 -17.10
N LEU A 155 -13.34 -2.87 -17.51
CA LEU A 155 -12.77 -3.92 -16.69
C LEU A 155 -11.45 -4.44 -17.27
N LYS A 156 -10.47 -4.58 -16.38
CA LYS A 156 -9.36 -5.50 -16.56
C LYS A 156 -9.68 -6.82 -15.88
N PHE A 157 -9.58 -7.92 -16.60
CA PHE A 157 -9.88 -9.24 -16.08
C PHE A 157 -8.65 -9.92 -15.48
N VAL A 158 -8.82 -10.57 -14.34
CA VAL A 158 -7.89 -11.54 -13.77
C VAL A 158 -8.71 -12.73 -13.30
N PHE A 159 -8.51 -13.91 -13.89
CA PHE A 159 -9.31 -15.08 -13.52
C PHE A 159 -8.52 -16.37 -13.66
N ASP A 160 -8.94 -17.39 -12.91
CA ASP A 160 -8.37 -18.73 -13.04
C ASP A 160 -8.92 -19.42 -14.29
N GLU A 161 -8.12 -19.45 -15.36
CA GLU A 161 -8.48 -20.09 -16.64
C GLU A 161 -8.74 -21.59 -16.52
N ARG A 162 -8.25 -22.24 -15.46
CA ARG A 162 -8.45 -23.68 -15.22
C ARG A 162 -9.82 -23.95 -14.60
N ASN A 163 -10.47 -22.94 -14.02
CA ASN A 163 -11.78 -23.05 -13.39
C ASN A 163 -12.88 -22.74 -14.41
N GLU A 164 -13.70 -23.75 -14.72
CA GLU A 164 -14.79 -23.62 -15.70
C GLU A 164 -15.82 -22.54 -15.34
N LYS A 165 -16.17 -22.43 -14.06
CA LYS A 165 -17.11 -21.40 -13.56
C LYS A 165 -16.52 -20.01 -13.70
N ALA A 166 -15.22 -19.85 -13.43
CA ALA A 166 -14.52 -18.58 -13.61
C ALA A 166 -14.53 -18.13 -15.08
N ARG A 167 -14.25 -19.05 -16.02
CA ARG A 167 -14.36 -18.77 -17.46
C ARG A 167 -15.77 -18.35 -17.87
N GLY A 168 -16.80 -19.05 -17.39
CA GLY A 168 -18.19 -18.70 -17.68
C GLY A 168 -18.57 -17.29 -17.18
N PHE A 169 -18.07 -16.90 -16.00
CA PHE A 169 -18.26 -15.53 -15.50
C PHE A 169 -17.44 -14.49 -16.27
N ALA A 170 -16.20 -14.80 -16.66
CA ALA A 170 -15.41 -13.90 -17.50
C ALA A 170 -16.14 -13.59 -18.80
N GLU A 171 -16.67 -14.61 -19.48
CA GLU A 171 -17.44 -14.43 -20.72
C GLU A 171 -18.71 -13.60 -20.50
N ARG A 172 -19.44 -13.80 -19.39
CA ARG A 172 -20.62 -12.99 -19.03
C ARG A 172 -20.34 -11.50 -18.93
N PHE A 173 -19.16 -11.11 -18.43
CA PHE A 173 -18.78 -9.72 -18.23
C PHE A 173 -17.89 -9.15 -19.34
N ARG A 174 -17.52 -9.96 -20.33
CA ARG A 174 -16.53 -9.62 -21.37
C ARG A 174 -16.84 -8.36 -22.16
N ARG A 175 -18.11 -8.01 -22.30
CA ARG A 175 -18.55 -6.72 -22.91
C ARG A 175 -17.98 -5.47 -22.23
N TYR A 176 -17.48 -5.57 -21.01
CA TYR A 176 -16.84 -4.48 -20.28
C TYR A 176 -15.30 -4.50 -20.38
N GLU A 177 -14.71 -5.49 -21.04
CA GLU A 177 -13.25 -5.60 -21.21
C GLU A 177 -12.67 -4.39 -21.93
N SER A 178 -11.56 -3.85 -21.44
CA SER A 178 -10.94 -2.65 -22.01
C SER A 178 -9.47 -2.52 -21.62
N ASP A 179 -8.66 -2.00 -22.54
CA ASP A 179 -7.26 -1.63 -22.29
C ASP A 179 -7.10 -0.34 -21.47
N ALA A 180 -8.19 0.42 -21.29
CA ALA A 180 -8.26 1.60 -20.42
C ALA A 180 -9.22 1.34 -19.23
N PRO A 181 -8.91 0.38 -18.35
CA PRO A 181 -9.83 -0.07 -17.31
C PRO A 181 -10.09 1.03 -16.27
N THR A 182 -11.30 1.02 -15.70
CA THR A 182 -11.67 1.79 -14.51
C THR A 182 -11.68 0.93 -13.25
N HIS A 183 -11.77 -0.39 -13.39
CA HIS A 183 -11.78 -1.36 -12.30
C HIS A 183 -11.04 -2.65 -12.72
N VAL A 184 -10.57 -3.42 -11.74
CA VAL A 184 -10.05 -4.77 -11.95
C VAL A 184 -11.09 -5.78 -11.45
N LEU A 185 -11.51 -6.72 -12.30
CA LEU A 185 -12.42 -7.80 -11.92
C LEU A 185 -11.62 -9.10 -11.74
N ALA A 186 -11.49 -9.53 -10.49
CA ALA A 186 -10.89 -10.79 -10.10
C ALA A 186 -11.96 -11.89 -9.98
N ILE A 187 -11.86 -12.97 -10.75
CA ILE A 187 -12.85 -14.06 -10.76
C ILE A 187 -12.17 -15.37 -10.34
N GLY A 188 -12.53 -15.90 -9.17
CA GLY A 188 -11.84 -17.04 -8.57
C GLY A 188 -12.09 -17.15 -7.08
N GLY A 189 -11.07 -17.53 -6.32
CA GLY A 189 -11.04 -17.44 -4.85
C GLY A 189 -10.05 -16.38 -4.38
N ASP A 190 -9.89 -16.19 -3.07
CA ASP A 190 -9.03 -15.13 -2.51
C ASP A 190 -7.61 -15.12 -3.07
N GLY A 191 -7.03 -16.28 -3.40
CA GLY A 191 -5.72 -16.36 -4.08
C GLY A 191 -5.67 -15.62 -5.43
N THR A 192 -6.75 -15.67 -6.21
CA THR A 192 -6.89 -14.92 -7.48
C THR A 192 -6.98 -13.42 -7.22
N MET A 193 -7.66 -12.99 -6.14
CA MET A 193 -7.68 -11.58 -5.73
C MET A 193 -6.29 -11.10 -5.33
N LEU A 194 -5.57 -11.85 -4.49
CA LEU A 194 -4.21 -11.51 -4.07
C LEU A 194 -3.23 -11.47 -5.26
N GLN A 195 -3.40 -12.35 -6.24
CA GLN A 195 -2.68 -12.27 -7.51
C GLN A 195 -3.00 -10.97 -8.25
N ALA A 196 -4.28 -10.68 -8.47
CA ALA A 196 -4.70 -9.46 -9.17
C ALA A 196 -4.14 -8.20 -8.50
N ILE A 197 -4.17 -8.14 -7.17
CA ILE A 197 -3.61 -7.03 -6.38
C ILE A 197 -2.11 -6.91 -6.62
N ARG A 198 -1.33 -8.00 -6.50
CA ARG A 198 0.13 -7.95 -6.75
C ARG A 198 0.45 -7.41 -8.14
N ASP A 199 -0.28 -7.86 -9.15
CA ASP A 199 0.02 -7.54 -10.54
C ASP A 199 -0.46 -6.13 -10.93
N HIS A 200 -1.48 -5.60 -10.25
CA HIS A 200 -2.20 -4.40 -10.71
C HIS A 200 -2.46 -3.30 -9.66
N TRP A 201 -1.96 -3.41 -8.42
CA TRP A 201 -2.21 -2.38 -7.39
C TRP A 201 -1.75 -0.97 -7.81
N ARG A 202 -0.70 -0.88 -8.63
CA ARG A 202 -0.19 0.39 -9.18
C ARG A 202 -1.15 1.09 -10.13
N LEU A 203 -2.15 0.40 -10.69
CA LEU A 203 -3.20 1.04 -11.50
C LEU A 203 -4.05 2.02 -10.68
N ARG A 204 -4.05 1.87 -9.34
CA ARG A 204 -4.89 2.66 -8.41
C ARG A 204 -6.38 2.57 -8.76
N LEU A 205 -6.81 1.40 -9.22
CA LEU A 205 -8.20 1.10 -9.55
C LEU A 205 -8.82 0.21 -8.46
N PRO A 206 -10.13 0.30 -8.21
CA PRO A 206 -10.80 -0.62 -7.32
C PRO A 206 -10.85 -2.05 -7.88
N PHE A 207 -10.70 -3.02 -6.97
CA PHE A 207 -10.73 -4.45 -7.24
C PHE A 207 -12.09 -5.02 -6.86
N ILE A 208 -12.82 -5.53 -7.84
CA ILE A 208 -14.08 -6.24 -7.67
C ILE A 208 -13.75 -7.74 -7.66
N GLY A 209 -14.14 -8.45 -6.60
CA GLY A 209 -13.98 -9.90 -6.53
C GLY A 209 -15.28 -10.64 -6.84
N LEU A 210 -15.25 -11.71 -7.63
CA LEU A 210 -16.38 -12.63 -7.83
C LEU A 210 -15.97 -14.07 -7.54
N ASN A 211 -16.63 -14.68 -6.56
CA ASN A 211 -16.33 -16.03 -6.13
C ASN A 211 -16.73 -17.09 -7.17
N ALA A 212 -15.77 -17.89 -7.62
CA ALA A 212 -15.98 -19.02 -8.53
C ALA A 212 -15.73 -20.40 -7.87
N GLY A 213 -15.64 -20.47 -6.54
CA GLY A 213 -15.39 -21.71 -5.80
C GLY A 213 -16.00 -21.70 -4.40
N THR A 214 -15.23 -22.17 -3.42
CA THR A 214 -15.60 -22.13 -1.99
C THR A 214 -15.67 -20.69 -1.49
N LEU A 215 -16.41 -20.46 -0.41
CA LEU A 215 -16.61 -19.13 0.17
C LEU A 215 -15.26 -18.50 0.60
N GLY A 216 -14.77 -17.49 -0.15
CA GLY A 216 -13.62 -16.65 0.23
C GLY A 216 -14.02 -15.50 1.16
N PHE A 217 -13.09 -14.66 1.62
CA PHE A 217 -13.41 -13.44 2.40
C PHE A 217 -13.37 -12.17 1.54
N LEU A 218 -12.53 -12.14 0.50
CA LEU A 218 -12.29 -10.96 -0.35
C LEU A 218 -13.15 -10.93 -1.63
N MET A 219 -14.01 -11.94 -1.81
CA MET A 219 -14.78 -12.15 -3.03
C MET A 219 -16.28 -11.95 -2.82
N ASN A 220 -16.98 -11.20 -3.67
CA ASN A 220 -18.44 -11.18 -3.67
C ASN A 220 -18.98 -12.57 -4.00
N GLU A 221 -20.06 -12.97 -3.33
CA GLU A 221 -20.72 -14.26 -3.61
C GLU A 221 -21.40 -14.28 -4.98
N SER A 222 -21.95 -13.15 -5.38
CA SER A 222 -22.57 -12.95 -6.69
C SER A 222 -22.43 -11.49 -7.13
N LEU A 223 -22.58 -11.28 -8.43
CA LEU A 223 -22.66 -9.95 -9.04
C LEU A 223 -23.90 -9.85 -9.94
N PRO A 224 -24.54 -8.66 -10.02
CA PRO A 224 -25.63 -8.40 -10.96
C PRO A 224 -25.24 -8.70 -12.40
N THR A 225 -26.20 -9.12 -13.23
CA THR A 225 -25.94 -9.40 -14.66
C THR A 225 -25.53 -8.15 -15.43
N ALA A 226 -26.17 -7.02 -15.11
CA ALA A 226 -25.76 -5.71 -15.59
C ALA A 226 -24.97 -5.02 -14.47
N LEU A 227 -23.64 -5.19 -14.48
CA LEU A 227 -22.78 -4.58 -13.48
C LEU A 227 -22.65 -3.06 -13.69
N GLY A 228 -22.70 -2.59 -14.93
CA GLY A 228 -22.76 -1.16 -15.24
C GLY A 228 -23.99 -0.50 -14.60
N GLY A 229 -23.78 0.65 -13.95
CA GLY A 229 -24.81 1.39 -13.22
C GLY A 229 -25.09 0.87 -11.80
N SER A 230 -24.52 -0.27 -11.40
CA SER A 230 -24.66 -0.80 -10.04
C SER A 230 -23.93 0.09 -9.03
N GLU A 231 -24.41 0.09 -7.79
CA GLU A 231 -23.70 0.65 -6.64
C GLU A 231 -22.74 -0.40 -6.06
N LEU A 232 -21.56 0.02 -5.63
CA LEU A 232 -20.60 -0.78 -4.86
C LEU A 232 -20.14 0.00 -3.63
N VAL A 233 -19.73 -0.71 -2.59
CA VAL A 233 -19.05 -0.19 -1.41
C VAL A 233 -17.56 -0.51 -1.55
N LEU A 234 -16.72 0.52 -1.59
CA LEU A 234 -15.27 0.40 -1.66
C LEU A 234 -14.68 0.47 -0.26
N TYR A 235 -13.76 -0.45 0.06
CA TYR A 235 -12.99 -0.50 1.29
C TYR A 235 -11.53 -0.25 0.99
N ARG A 236 -10.93 0.78 1.59
CA ARG A 236 -9.50 1.08 1.41
C ARG A 236 -8.66 0.24 2.35
N MET A 237 -7.93 -0.72 1.80
CA MET A 237 -7.09 -1.66 2.55
C MET A 237 -5.61 -1.27 2.48
N PRO A 238 -4.91 -1.19 3.63
CA PRO A 238 -3.47 -1.01 3.62
C PRO A 238 -2.78 -2.27 3.08
N MET A 239 -1.61 -2.10 2.47
CA MET A 239 -0.70 -3.20 2.18
C MET A 239 0.47 -3.16 3.14
N LEU A 240 0.93 -4.33 3.57
CA LEU A 240 2.19 -4.49 4.28
C LEU A 240 3.34 -4.32 3.31
N ARG A 241 4.37 -3.63 3.76
CA ARG A 241 5.71 -3.77 3.26
C ARG A 241 6.48 -4.76 4.10
N VAL A 242 7.17 -5.66 3.41
CA VAL A 242 7.96 -6.74 4.00
C VAL A 242 9.39 -6.65 3.47
N ASP A 243 10.32 -6.30 4.34
CA ASP A 243 11.76 -6.32 4.05
C ASP A 243 12.36 -7.55 4.72
N THR A 244 13.01 -8.42 3.96
CA THR A 244 13.63 -9.66 4.45
C THR A 244 15.12 -9.66 4.20
N GLU A 245 15.89 -9.95 5.24
CA GLU A 245 17.31 -10.24 5.17
C GLU A 245 17.49 -11.76 5.14
N ALA A 246 18.15 -12.28 4.11
CA ALA A 246 18.53 -13.68 4.03
C ALA A 246 19.79 -13.96 4.88
N PRO A 247 20.08 -15.23 5.23
CA PRO A 247 21.28 -15.59 5.99
C PRO A 247 22.62 -15.20 5.31
N ASP A 248 22.64 -15.04 3.98
CA ASP A 248 23.80 -14.57 3.22
C ASP A 248 23.93 -13.05 3.16
N GLY A 249 23.08 -12.32 3.91
CA GLY A 249 23.06 -10.86 3.97
C GLY A 249 22.30 -10.18 2.83
N LYS A 250 21.75 -10.93 1.86
CA LYS A 250 20.94 -10.34 0.79
C LYS A 250 19.60 -9.83 1.33
N TRP A 251 19.21 -8.65 0.85
CA TRP A 251 17.92 -8.06 1.15
C TRP A 251 16.95 -8.26 0.00
N SER A 252 15.70 -8.55 0.32
CA SER A 252 14.59 -8.50 -0.64
C SER A 252 13.39 -7.80 -0.04
N ARG A 253 12.58 -7.20 -0.91
CA ARG A 253 11.39 -6.45 -0.55
C ARG A 253 10.17 -7.02 -1.26
N ALA A 254 9.07 -7.09 -0.54
CA ALA A 254 7.77 -7.49 -1.09
C ALA A 254 6.65 -6.66 -0.47
N LEU A 255 5.50 -6.68 -1.14
CA LEU A 255 4.25 -6.15 -0.62
C LEU A 255 3.28 -7.30 -0.35
N ALA A 256 2.52 -7.19 0.73
CA ALA A 256 1.46 -8.13 1.11
C ALA A 256 0.15 -7.38 1.30
N CYS A 257 -0.95 -7.88 0.74
CA CYS A 257 -2.28 -7.36 1.07
C CYS A 257 -2.85 -8.04 2.32
N GLY A 258 -2.52 -9.31 2.54
CA GLY A 258 -3.03 -10.12 3.63
C GLY A 258 -2.04 -10.20 4.78
N ASP A 259 -0.96 -10.94 4.59
CA ASP A 259 -0.05 -11.31 5.68
C ASP A 259 1.39 -11.60 5.25
N ALA A 260 2.27 -11.60 6.24
CA ALA A 260 3.65 -12.03 6.11
C ALA A 260 4.08 -12.77 7.37
N TRP A 261 4.82 -13.87 7.22
CA TRP A 261 5.25 -14.68 8.34
C TRP A 261 6.59 -15.35 8.10
N VAL A 262 7.19 -15.78 9.21
CA VAL A 262 8.34 -16.70 9.21
C VAL A 262 7.96 -17.97 9.93
N GLU A 263 8.46 -19.10 9.46
CA GLU A 263 8.28 -20.41 10.10
C GLU A 263 9.57 -21.24 10.06
N ARG A 264 9.67 -22.23 10.95
CA ARG A 264 10.77 -23.20 10.95
C ARG A 264 10.81 -23.96 9.64
N GLU A 265 12.01 -24.13 9.09
CA GLU A 265 12.23 -24.99 7.92
C GLU A 265 12.67 -26.41 8.31
N SER A 266 13.17 -26.60 9.54
CA SER A 266 13.59 -27.91 10.06
C SER A 266 12.64 -28.45 11.12
N GLY A 267 12.87 -29.68 11.56
CA GLY A 267 12.15 -30.27 12.70
C GLY A 267 12.40 -29.59 14.06
N GLN A 268 13.31 -28.61 14.14
CA GLN A 268 13.56 -27.84 15.36
C GLN A 268 12.66 -26.61 15.43
N ALA A 269 12.10 -26.33 16.61
CA ALA A 269 11.33 -25.11 16.84
C ALA A 269 12.14 -23.84 16.49
N ALA A 270 11.46 -22.89 15.87
CA ALA A 270 11.97 -21.55 15.57
C ALA A 270 12.27 -20.80 16.87
N TRP A 271 13.41 -20.09 16.92
CA TRP A 271 13.76 -19.21 18.02
C TRP A 271 13.80 -17.78 17.49
N LEU A 272 12.84 -16.97 17.89
CA LEU A 272 12.59 -15.65 17.32
C LEU A 272 12.70 -14.56 18.39
N ARG A 273 13.28 -13.42 18.06
CA ARG A 273 13.12 -12.17 18.80
C ARG A 273 12.03 -11.36 18.11
N VAL A 274 11.18 -10.72 18.91
CA VAL A 274 10.15 -9.80 18.41
C VAL A 274 10.52 -8.38 18.80
N GLY A 275 10.73 -7.54 17.80
CA GLY A 275 10.85 -6.10 17.92
C GLY A 275 9.58 -5.40 17.46
N ILE A 276 9.22 -4.29 18.13
CA ILE A 276 8.17 -3.36 17.69
C ILE A 276 8.73 -1.95 17.83
N ASP A 277 8.64 -1.17 16.76
CA ASP A 277 9.08 0.23 16.70
C ASP A 277 10.53 0.42 17.18
N GLY A 278 11.42 -0.45 16.69
CA GLY A 278 12.84 -0.45 17.04
C GLY A 278 13.19 -0.95 18.44
N ARG A 279 12.21 -1.37 19.26
CA ARG A 279 12.41 -1.87 20.63
C ARG A 279 12.11 -3.35 20.72
N THR A 280 12.96 -4.11 21.42
CA THR A 280 12.69 -5.52 21.70
C THR A 280 11.53 -5.66 22.69
N GLN A 281 10.42 -6.25 22.24
CA GLN A 281 9.26 -6.51 23.08
C GLN A 281 9.30 -7.92 23.69
N VAL A 282 9.73 -8.91 22.90
CA VAL A 282 9.92 -10.28 23.35
C VAL A 282 11.31 -10.75 22.96
N SER A 283 12.17 -10.95 23.97
CA SER A 283 13.57 -11.32 23.75
C SER A 283 13.74 -12.70 23.13
N LYS A 284 12.78 -13.60 23.37
CA LYS A 284 12.75 -14.96 22.83
C LYS A 284 11.35 -15.55 22.79
N VAL A 285 10.92 -15.90 21.59
CA VAL A 285 9.76 -16.73 21.26
C VAL A 285 10.28 -18.08 20.79
N VAL A 286 9.66 -19.16 21.26
CA VAL A 286 9.92 -20.51 20.78
C VAL A 286 8.62 -21.18 20.36
N GLY A 287 8.55 -21.58 19.10
CA GLY A 287 7.37 -22.17 18.48
C GLY A 287 7.66 -22.53 17.03
N ASP A 288 6.61 -22.56 16.22
CA ASP A 288 6.72 -22.93 14.81
C ASP A 288 6.99 -21.74 13.91
N GLY A 289 6.48 -20.56 14.27
CA GLY A 289 6.59 -19.35 13.47
C GLY A 289 5.76 -18.20 14.04
N LEU A 290 5.93 -17.01 13.46
CA LEU A 290 5.21 -15.79 13.81
C LEU A 290 4.70 -15.10 12.54
N LEU A 291 3.46 -14.61 12.58
CA LEU A 291 2.74 -14.03 11.46
C LEU A 291 2.21 -12.64 11.83
N VAL A 292 2.35 -11.70 10.90
CA VAL A 292 1.73 -10.37 10.96
C VAL A 292 0.74 -10.24 9.82
N ALA A 293 -0.50 -9.87 10.13
CA ALA A 293 -1.58 -9.72 9.15
C ALA A 293 -2.23 -8.34 9.20
N THR A 294 -2.68 -7.87 8.04
CA THR A 294 -3.69 -6.81 7.92
C THR A 294 -5.06 -7.34 8.35
N PRO A 295 -6.08 -6.48 8.51
CA PRO A 295 -7.46 -6.94 8.69
C PRO A 295 -7.95 -7.90 7.60
N ALA A 296 -7.51 -7.71 6.35
CA ALA A 296 -7.82 -8.59 5.23
C ALA A 296 -7.22 -10.00 5.41
N GLY A 297 -5.96 -10.09 5.85
CA GLY A 297 -5.29 -11.37 6.12
C GLY A 297 -5.73 -12.06 7.41
N GLY A 298 -6.28 -11.30 8.37
CA GLY A 298 -6.68 -11.78 9.70
C GLY A 298 -7.71 -12.91 9.68
N SER A 299 -8.51 -13.00 8.61
CA SER A 299 -9.54 -14.03 8.40
C SER A 299 -8.99 -15.37 7.86
N SER A 300 -7.71 -15.42 7.48
CA SER A 300 -7.09 -16.54 6.77
C SER A 300 -6.12 -17.33 7.66
N TYR A 301 -4.82 -17.35 7.36
CA TYR A 301 -3.85 -18.15 8.10
C TYR A 301 -3.64 -17.64 9.54
N ALA A 302 -3.74 -16.32 9.76
CA ALA A 302 -3.71 -15.73 11.09
C ALA A 302 -4.78 -16.35 12.02
N ARG A 303 -6.00 -16.54 11.50
CA ARG A 303 -7.10 -17.19 12.23
C ARG A 303 -6.77 -18.64 12.58
N ALA A 304 -6.16 -19.39 11.66
CA ALA A 304 -5.72 -20.76 11.93
C ALA A 304 -4.64 -20.82 13.04
N MET A 305 -3.86 -19.75 13.22
CA MET A 305 -2.94 -19.57 14.35
C MET A 305 -3.63 -19.01 15.62
N GLY A 306 -4.96 -18.99 15.67
CA GLY A 306 -5.75 -18.58 16.83
C GLY A 306 -6.03 -17.09 16.94
N ALA A 307 -5.68 -16.27 15.94
CA ALA A 307 -6.08 -14.87 15.93
C ALA A 307 -7.59 -14.69 15.75
N THR A 308 -8.14 -13.66 16.39
CA THR A 308 -9.54 -13.26 16.16
C THR A 308 -9.63 -12.42 14.89
N PRO A 309 -10.45 -12.83 13.89
CA PRO A 309 -10.73 -11.99 12.73
C PRO A 309 -11.32 -10.64 13.15
N VAL A 310 -10.87 -9.56 12.51
CA VAL A 310 -11.33 -8.19 12.78
C VAL A 310 -12.05 -7.62 11.54
N PRO A 311 -12.94 -6.61 11.71
CA PRO A 311 -13.54 -5.92 10.57
C PRO A 311 -12.47 -5.34 9.63
N LEU A 312 -12.72 -5.37 8.31
CA LEU A 312 -11.79 -4.85 7.31
C LEU A 312 -11.39 -3.38 7.54
N THR A 313 -12.28 -2.59 8.13
CA THR A 313 -12.06 -1.17 8.43
C THR A 313 -11.26 -0.93 9.71
N ALA A 314 -10.94 -1.97 10.50
CA ALA A 314 -10.22 -1.80 11.76
C ALA A 314 -8.77 -1.33 11.52
N PRO A 315 -8.30 -0.25 12.19
CA PRO A 315 -6.96 0.30 12.00
C PRO A 315 -5.89 -0.47 12.79
N VAL A 316 -5.85 -1.79 12.65
CA VAL A 316 -4.99 -2.67 13.43
C VAL A 316 -4.25 -3.69 12.56
N LEU A 317 -3.01 -4.00 12.94
CA LEU A 317 -2.33 -5.21 12.51
C LEU A 317 -2.53 -6.30 13.56
N THR A 318 -2.46 -7.56 13.14
CA THR A 318 -2.50 -8.70 14.06
C THR A 318 -1.17 -9.44 14.05
N LEU A 319 -0.51 -9.54 15.20
CA LEU A 319 0.65 -10.40 15.42
C LEU A 319 0.18 -11.69 16.10
N THR A 320 0.43 -12.84 15.49
CA THR A 320 0.10 -14.15 16.06
C THR A 320 1.25 -15.13 15.87
N GLY A 321 1.15 -16.30 16.50
CA GLY A 321 2.20 -17.30 16.46
C GLY A 321 1.66 -18.72 16.38
N SER A 322 2.34 -19.56 15.62
CA SER A 322 2.00 -20.97 15.46
C SER A 322 2.71 -21.80 16.53
N ASN A 323 1.96 -22.63 17.27
CA ASN A 323 2.47 -23.57 18.28
C ASN A 323 3.51 -22.96 19.24
N VAL A 324 3.28 -21.72 19.69
CA VAL A 324 4.19 -21.02 20.59
C VAL A 324 4.12 -21.64 21.98
N PHE A 325 5.23 -22.19 22.46
CA PHE A 325 5.34 -22.74 23.81
C PHE A 325 6.15 -21.85 24.77
N LEU A 326 6.95 -20.92 24.23
CA LEU A 326 7.59 -19.85 25.01
C LEU A 326 7.41 -18.50 24.30
N PRO A 327 7.01 -17.43 25.03
CA PRO A 327 6.56 -17.44 26.42
C PRO A 327 5.25 -18.21 26.60
N ARG A 328 5.02 -18.80 27.78
CA ARG A 328 3.83 -19.63 28.08
C ARG A 328 2.50 -18.86 27.99
N PHE A 329 2.55 -17.54 28.08
CA PHE A 329 1.40 -16.65 28.03
C PHE A 329 1.19 -16.04 26.63
N TRP A 330 1.84 -16.57 25.60
CA TRP A 330 1.66 -16.08 24.23
C TRP A 330 0.19 -16.09 23.84
N ARG A 331 -0.29 -14.95 23.33
CA ARG A 331 -1.60 -14.79 22.72
C ARG A 331 -1.44 -13.92 21.47
N PRO A 332 -2.31 -14.07 20.46
CA PRO A 332 -2.40 -13.09 19.39
C PRO A 332 -2.60 -11.68 19.95
N VAL A 333 -1.95 -10.69 19.36
CA VAL A 333 -1.99 -9.29 19.79
C VAL A 333 -2.43 -8.42 18.63
N ALA A 334 -3.38 -7.54 18.88
CA ALA A 334 -3.70 -6.44 17.98
C ALA A 334 -2.73 -5.28 18.22
N LEU A 335 -2.12 -4.79 17.15
CA LEU A 335 -1.17 -3.68 17.14
C LEU A 335 -1.79 -2.51 16.37
N PRO A 336 -1.44 -1.25 16.67
CA PRO A 336 -1.78 -0.13 15.82
C PRO A 336 -1.27 -0.36 14.38
N GLU A 337 -2.00 0.11 13.37
CA GLU A 337 -1.57 0.01 11.97
C GLU A 337 -0.25 0.75 11.65
N THR A 338 0.19 1.62 12.55
CA THR A 338 1.48 2.33 12.47
C THR A 338 2.68 1.52 12.97
N ALA A 339 2.45 0.36 13.60
CA ALA A 339 3.52 -0.43 14.20
C ALA A 339 4.44 -1.04 13.13
N ALA A 340 5.75 -1.00 13.38
CA ALA A 340 6.76 -1.73 12.61
C ALA A 340 7.24 -2.95 13.41
N VAL A 341 6.92 -4.15 12.93
CA VAL A 341 7.26 -5.42 13.58
C VAL A 341 8.52 -6.01 12.95
N THR A 342 9.50 -6.35 13.77
CA THR A 342 10.71 -7.08 13.32
C THR A 342 10.76 -8.45 13.96
N LEU A 343 10.90 -9.49 13.14
CA LEU A 343 11.07 -10.88 13.53
C LEU A 343 12.50 -11.29 13.20
N THR A 344 13.32 -11.57 14.21
CA THR A 344 14.74 -11.92 14.02
C THR A 344 15.02 -13.32 14.55
N SER A 345 15.69 -14.16 13.76
CA SER A 345 16.15 -15.46 14.25
C SER A 345 17.29 -15.28 15.27
N LEU A 346 17.18 -15.97 16.41
CA LEU A 346 18.12 -15.90 17.53
C LEU A 346 19.25 -16.91 17.48
N ASN A 347 19.19 -17.87 16.56
CA ASN A 347 20.09 -19.03 16.50
C ASN A 347 20.65 -19.26 15.09
N HIS A 348 20.81 -18.18 14.32
CA HIS A 348 21.80 -18.18 13.25
C HIS A 348 23.17 -18.26 13.92
N ARG A 349 23.99 -19.24 13.52
CA ARG A 349 25.41 -19.15 13.82
C ARG A 349 25.92 -18.00 12.94
N ASP A 350 26.40 -16.92 13.53
CA ASP A 350 26.89 -15.75 12.80
C ASP A 350 28.24 -16.01 12.07
N GLU A 351 28.70 -17.27 12.03
CA GLU A 351 29.90 -17.69 11.31
C GLU A 351 29.59 -17.97 9.83
N PRO A 352 30.21 -17.23 8.89
CA PRO A 352 30.08 -17.48 7.46
C PRO A 352 30.42 -18.93 7.10
N GLY A 353 29.56 -19.58 6.32
CA GLY A 353 29.76 -20.97 5.87
C GLY A 353 29.25 -22.06 6.83
N THR A 354 28.62 -21.70 7.95
CA THR A 354 27.95 -22.68 8.82
C THR A 354 26.45 -22.74 8.58
N ASN A 355 25.88 -23.94 8.46
CA ASN A 355 24.43 -24.10 8.36
C ASN A 355 23.75 -23.61 9.64
N PRO A 356 22.70 -22.78 9.54
CA PRO A 356 22.00 -22.31 10.72
C PRO A 356 21.34 -23.48 11.43
N LYS A 357 21.46 -23.53 12.77
CA LYS A 357 20.92 -24.64 13.56
C LYS A 357 19.38 -24.68 13.48
N ARG A 358 18.74 -23.53 13.28
CA ARG A 358 17.28 -23.34 13.15
C ARG A 358 17.02 -22.42 11.94
N PRO A 359 17.09 -22.95 10.71
CA PRO A 359 16.73 -22.16 9.53
C PRO A 359 15.26 -21.75 9.61
N LEU A 360 14.98 -20.54 9.13
CA LEU A 360 13.62 -20.04 8.96
C LEU A 360 13.34 -19.82 7.48
N ARG A 361 12.08 -20.03 7.11
CA ARG A 361 11.56 -19.67 5.80
C ARG A 361 10.55 -18.54 5.94
N GLY A 362 10.63 -17.56 5.05
CA GLY A 362 9.69 -16.44 4.98
C GLY A 362 8.60 -16.65 3.95
N PHE A 363 7.45 -16.05 4.19
CA PHE A 363 6.30 -16.05 3.28
C PHE A 363 5.61 -14.69 3.28
N VAL A 364 5.07 -14.32 2.12
CA VAL A 364 4.31 -13.08 1.89
C VAL A 364 3.10 -13.43 1.02
N ASP A 365 1.89 -13.18 1.51
CA ASP A 365 0.62 -13.55 0.85
C ASP A 365 0.65 -14.98 0.27
N GLY A 366 1.05 -15.95 1.10
CA GLY A 366 1.13 -17.37 0.72
C GLY A 366 2.36 -17.79 -0.08
N ARG A 367 3.18 -16.85 -0.59
CA ARG A 367 4.34 -17.15 -1.44
C ARG A 367 5.62 -17.16 -0.62
N ALA A 368 6.40 -18.23 -0.74
CA ALA A 368 7.69 -18.32 -0.09
C ALA A 368 8.67 -17.26 -0.63
N THR A 369 9.38 -16.56 0.27
CA THR A 369 10.46 -15.63 -0.05
C THR A 369 11.85 -16.24 0.12
N GLY A 370 11.93 -17.49 0.61
CA GLY A 370 13.18 -18.21 0.82
C GLY A 370 13.63 -18.20 2.28
N ALA A 371 14.93 -18.44 2.51
CA ALA A 371 15.52 -18.46 3.84
C ALA A 371 15.59 -17.06 4.45
N VAL A 372 15.31 -16.94 5.75
CA VAL A 372 15.21 -15.65 6.44
C VAL A 372 16.07 -15.61 7.71
N ARG A 373 16.82 -14.52 7.86
CA ARG A 373 17.50 -14.10 9.09
C ARG A 373 16.67 -13.11 9.88
N SER A 374 16.18 -12.08 9.20
CA SER A 374 15.29 -11.08 9.78
C SER A 374 14.19 -10.71 8.79
N MET A 375 12.99 -10.42 9.31
CA MET A 375 11.85 -9.94 8.55
C MET A 375 11.26 -8.71 9.25
N SER A 376 11.22 -7.58 8.56
CA SER A 376 10.61 -6.34 9.02
C SER A 376 9.30 -6.11 8.28
N ILE A 377 8.22 -5.87 9.01
CA ILE A 377 6.85 -5.82 8.52
C ILE A 377 6.19 -4.54 9.05
N ARG A 378 5.67 -3.71 8.17
CA ARG A 378 4.91 -2.49 8.52
C ARG A 378 3.89 -2.19 7.44
N VAL A 379 2.93 -1.31 7.69
CA VAL A 379 2.08 -0.77 6.62
C VAL A 379 2.93 0.11 5.68
N SER A 380 2.80 -0.11 4.37
CA SER A 380 3.43 0.73 3.36
C SER A 380 2.77 2.11 3.32
N SER A 381 3.58 3.17 3.19
CA SER A 381 3.07 4.53 3.04
C SER A 381 2.56 4.79 1.61
N VAL A 382 2.94 3.95 0.65
CA VAL A 382 2.66 4.15 -0.78
C VAL A 382 1.70 3.10 -1.35
N ALA A 383 1.59 1.92 -0.74
CA ALA A 383 0.79 0.81 -1.23
C ALA A 383 -0.50 0.62 -0.42
N ALA A 384 -1.62 0.72 -1.14
CA ALA A 384 -2.97 0.48 -0.64
C ALA A 384 -3.85 0.09 -1.83
N VAL A 385 -4.90 -0.67 -1.56
CA VAL A 385 -5.87 -1.11 -2.56
C VAL A 385 -7.29 -0.78 -2.12
N GLU A 386 -8.19 -0.65 -3.09
CA GLU A 386 -9.62 -0.50 -2.83
C GLU A 386 -10.29 -1.83 -3.19
N LEU A 387 -10.95 -2.47 -2.23
CA LEU A 387 -11.76 -3.66 -2.48
C LEU A 387 -13.23 -3.28 -2.59
N ALA A 388 -13.90 -3.76 -3.63
CA ALA A 388 -15.24 -3.36 -3.98
C ALA A 388 -16.23 -4.50 -3.77
N PHE A 389 -17.25 -4.24 -2.95
CA PHE A 389 -18.31 -5.18 -2.62
C PHE A 389 -19.69 -4.65 -3.02
N THR A 390 -20.65 -5.53 -3.28
CA THR A 390 -22.04 -5.08 -3.50
C THR A 390 -22.65 -4.59 -2.17
N PRO A 391 -23.65 -3.69 -2.18
CA PRO A 391 -24.24 -3.17 -0.96
C PRO A 391 -24.93 -4.25 -0.09
N GLU A 392 -25.39 -5.34 -0.72
CA GLU A 392 -25.99 -6.49 -0.03
C GLU A 392 -24.96 -7.36 0.68
N PHE A 393 -23.69 -7.15 0.38
CA PHE A 393 -22.59 -7.92 0.92
C PHE A 393 -22.21 -7.39 2.31
N ASP A 394 -22.81 -7.98 3.34
CA ASP A 394 -22.51 -7.64 4.74
C ASP A 394 -21.23 -8.34 5.23
N LEU A 395 -20.14 -7.57 5.26
CA LEU A 395 -18.85 -7.99 5.79
C LEU A 395 -18.91 -8.41 7.27
N SER A 396 -19.77 -7.79 8.08
CA SER A 396 -19.91 -8.13 9.50
C SER A 396 -20.59 -9.50 9.65
N SER A 397 -21.70 -9.72 8.93
CA SER A 397 -22.32 -11.04 8.86
C SER A 397 -21.37 -12.09 8.30
N ARG A 398 -20.54 -11.75 7.31
CA ARG A 398 -19.54 -12.68 6.77
C ARG A 398 -18.46 -13.02 7.79
N LEU A 399 -17.95 -12.01 8.50
CA LEU A 399 -17.01 -12.22 9.60
C LEU A 399 -17.60 -13.16 10.65
N LEU A 400 -18.85 -12.93 11.05
CA LEU A 400 -19.59 -13.78 11.99
C LEU A 400 -19.78 -15.21 11.46
N ARG A 401 -20.26 -15.38 10.23
CA ARG A 401 -20.41 -16.71 9.59
C ARG A 401 -19.08 -17.46 9.49
N SER A 402 -17.98 -16.74 9.26
CA SER A 402 -16.67 -17.37 9.26
C SER A 402 -16.33 -17.90 10.66
N MET A 403 -16.64 -17.16 11.73
CA MET A 403 -16.36 -17.53 13.13
C MET A 403 -17.32 -18.58 13.67
N PHE A 404 -18.57 -18.55 13.22
CA PHE A 404 -19.67 -19.42 13.65
C PHE A 404 -20.37 -19.98 12.39
N PRO A 405 -19.75 -20.95 11.70
CA PRO A 405 -20.37 -21.56 10.53
C PRO A 405 -21.67 -22.27 10.93
N PRO A 406 -22.78 -22.09 10.18
CA PRO A 406 -24.02 -22.81 10.44
C PRO A 406 -23.82 -24.33 10.27
N GLU A 407 -24.54 -25.13 11.05
CA GLU A 407 -24.45 -26.59 10.97
C GLU A 407 -24.81 -27.09 9.56
N GLY A 408 -23.96 -27.93 8.96
CA GLY A 408 -24.22 -28.61 7.68
C GLY A 408 -23.59 -28.00 6.43
N MET A 409 -22.62 -27.09 6.56
CA MET A 409 -21.80 -26.58 5.44
C MET A 409 -20.39 -27.17 5.43
#